data_AF-I1JD21-F1
#
_entry.id   AF-I1JD21-F1
#
_cell.length_a   1.000
_cell.length_b   1.000
_cell.length_c   1.000
_cell.angle_alpha   90.00
_cell.angle_beta   90.00
_cell.angle_gamma   90.00
#
_symmetry.space_group_name_H-M   'P 1'
#
loop_
_entity.id
_entity.type
_entity.pdbx_description
1 polymer ?
#
loop_
_entity_poly.entity_id
_entity_poly.type
_entity_poly.pdbx_seq_one_letter_code
_entity_poly.pdbx_strand_id
1 'polypeptide(L)'
;MSDSQESDKNIEIWKIKKLIKALEAARGNGTSMISLIMPPRDQISRVTKMLGDEFGTASNIKSRVNRQSVLGAITSAQQRLKLYNKVPPNGLVLYTGTIVTEDGKEKKVTIDFEPFKPINASLYLCDNKFHTEALNELLESDDKFGFIVMDGNGTLFGTLSGNTREVLHKFTVDLPKKHGRGGQSALRFARLRMEKRHNYVRKTAELATQFFINPATSQPNVSGLILAGSADFKTELSQSDMFDPRLQAKILNVVDVSYGGENGFNQAIELSAEILSNVKFIQEKRLIGKYFEEISQDTGKYVFGVEDTLKALEMGAVETLIVWENLDINRYVLKNGITGEIVIKHLNKEQEANQSNFRDLATSAELEVQEKMPLLEWFANEYKKFGCSLEFVTNKSQEGSQFCRGFGGIGGILRYQLDIRSFDELSDDGEVYEDSD
;
A
#
# COMPACT_ATOMS: atom_id res chain seq x y z
N MET A 1 -19.90 -8.71 3.31
CA MET A 1 -19.57 -9.21 1.95
C MET A 1 -18.93 -8.13 1.06
N SER A 2 -19.19 -6.83 1.30
CA SER A 2 -18.44 -5.73 0.69
C SER A 2 -16.96 -5.74 1.11
N ASP A 3 -16.72 -5.91 2.41
CA ASP A 3 -15.39 -5.67 3.00
C ASP A 3 -14.36 -6.70 2.53
N SER A 4 -14.78 -7.96 2.35
CA SER A 4 -13.94 -9.03 1.81
C SER A 4 -13.53 -8.81 0.35
N GLN A 5 -14.35 -8.11 -0.45
CA GLN A 5 -13.98 -7.80 -1.83
C GLN A 5 -13.03 -6.60 -1.91
N GLU A 6 -13.11 -5.66 -0.97
CA GLU A 6 -12.19 -4.53 -0.88
C GLU A 6 -10.82 -4.94 -0.37
N SER A 7 -10.75 -5.82 0.64
CA SER A 7 -9.49 -6.39 1.12
C SER A 7 -8.80 -7.23 0.04
N ASP A 8 -9.55 -8.04 -0.71
CA ASP A 8 -9.02 -8.77 -1.88
C ASP A 8 -8.42 -7.83 -2.94
N LYS A 9 -9.06 -6.67 -3.21
CA LYS A 9 -8.49 -5.66 -4.12
C LYS A 9 -7.19 -5.07 -3.57
N ASN A 10 -7.10 -4.83 -2.26
CA ASN A 10 -5.88 -4.31 -1.64
C ASN A 10 -4.71 -5.29 -1.75
N ILE A 11 -4.99 -6.59 -1.61
CA ILE A 11 -4.00 -7.66 -1.81
C ILE A 11 -3.51 -7.68 -3.26
N GLU A 12 -4.41 -7.58 -4.25
CA GLU A 12 -4.01 -7.50 -5.66
C GLU A 12 -3.19 -6.24 -5.97
N ILE A 13 -3.55 -5.09 -5.40
CA ILE A 13 -2.76 -3.85 -5.49
C ILE A 13 -1.37 -4.05 -4.89
N TRP A 14 -1.26 -4.72 -3.74
CA TRP A 14 0.03 -5.03 -3.12
C TRP A 14 0.88 -5.97 -3.99
N LYS A 15 0.30 -7.03 -4.57
CA LYS A 15 0.99 -7.93 -5.51
C LYS A 15 1.55 -7.15 -6.70
N ILE A 16 0.75 -6.25 -7.27
CA ILE A 16 1.16 -5.42 -8.41
C ILE A 16 2.26 -4.43 -8.01
N LYS A 17 2.18 -3.79 -6.83
CA LYS A 17 3.25 -2.92 -6.31
C LYS A 17 4.57 -3.68 -6.16
N LYS A 18 4.53 -4.89 -5.60
CA LYS A 18 5.71 -5.75 -5.44
C LYS A 18 6.29 -6.15 -6.80
N LEU A 19 5.42 -6.50 -7.75
CA LEU A 19 5.80 -6.84 -9.12
C LEU A 19 6.45 -5.65 -9.84
N ILE A 20 5.89 -4.45 -9.74
CA ILE A 20 6.48 -3.22 -10.31
C ILE A 20 7.87 -2.98 -9.75
N LYS A 21 8.03 -3.07 -8.41
CA LYS A 21 9.35 -2.91 -7.77
C LYS A 21 10.37 -3.94 -8.28
N ALA A 22 9.94 -5.19 -8.50
CA ALA A 22 10.79 -6.23 -9.07
C ALA A 22 11.14 -5.96 -10.56
N LEU A 23 10.19 -5.45 -11.36
CA LEU A 23 10.42 -5.09 -12.76
C LEU A 23 11.35 -3.88 -12.91
N GLU A 24 11.22 -2.88 -12.04
CA GLU A 24 12.09 -1.68 -12.04
C GLU A 24 13.52 -1.99 -11.59
N ALA A 25 13.69 -2.95 -10.66
CA ALA A 25 15.00 -3.42 -10.24
C ALA A 25 15.70 -4.26 -11.32
N ALA A 26 14.93 -4.93 -12.18
CA ALA A 26 15.46 -5.79 -13.23
C ALA A 26 16.14 -4.98 -14.35
N ARG A 27 17.41 -5.31 -14.63
CA ARG A 27 18.16 -4.73 -15.76
C ARG A 27 18.59 -5.83 -16.73
N GLY A 28 18.40 -5.55 -18.01
CA GLY A 28 18.82 -6.41 -19.11
C GLY A 28 20.17 -5.98 -19.70
N ASN A 29 20.87 -6.95 -20.29
CA ASN A 29 22.01 -6.65 -21.16
C ASN A 29 21.49 -6.31 -22.55
N GLY A 30 21.70 -5.05 -22.99
CA GLY A 30 21.27 -4.58 -24.31
C GLY A 30 19.75 -4.35 -24.41
N THR A 31 19.24 -4.31 -25.63
CA THR A 31 17.83 -4.01 -25.95
C THR A 31 17.01 -5.28 -26.02
N SER A 32 16.82 -5.98 -24.90
CA SER A 32 16.17 -7.30 -24.87
C SER A 32 14.89 -7.35 -24.02
N MET A 33 14.47 -6.20 -23.47
CA MET A 33 13.34 -6.10 -22.56
C MET A 33 12.16 -5.50 -23.31
N ILE A 34 11.08 -6.26 -23.44
CA ILE A 34 9.85 -5.83 -24.10
C ILE A 34 8.81 -5.52 -23.03
N SER A 35 8.29 -4.30 -23.07
CA SER A 35 7.13 -3.85 -22.32
C SER A 35 5.97 -3.67 -23.29
N LEU A 36 4.95 -4.51 -23.16
CA LEU A 36 3.76 -4.49 -24.00
C LEU A 36 2.51 -4.28 -23.12
N ILE A 37 1.74 -3.25 -23.42
CA ILE A 37 0.48 -2.92 -22.75
C ILE A 37 -0.61 -2.77 -23.81
N MET A 38 -1.68 -3.54 -23.63
CA MET A 38 -2.85 -3.54 -24.50
C MET A 38 -4.04 -2.94 -23.74
N PRO A 39 -4.67 -1.86 -24.25
CA PRO A 39 -5.85 -1.28 -23.63
C PRO A 39 -7.07 -2.20 -23.80
N PRO A 40 -8.11 -2.03 -22.97
CA PRO A 40 -9.33 -2.80 -23.12
C PRO A 40 -9.96 -2.50 -24.48
N ARG A 41 -10.56 -3.52 -25.10
CA ARG A 41 -11.15 -3.50 -26.47
C ARG A 41 -10.16 -3.57 -27.63
N ASP A 42 -8.85 -3.59 -27.39
CA ASP A 42 -7.88 -3.86 -28.46
C ASP A 42 -7.97 -5.32 -28.95
N GLN A 43 -7.48 -5.58 -30.16
CA GLN A 43 -7.50 -6.90 -30.78
C GLN A 43 -6.12 -7.56 -30.65
N ILE A 44 -6.08 -8.78 -30.12
CA ILE A 44 -4.83 -9.56 -29.99
C ILE A 44 -4.18 -9.78 -31.36
N SER A 45 -4.97 -10.00 -32.41
CA SER A 45 -4.48 -10.18 -33.78
C SER A 45 -3.65 -9.00 -34.29
N ARG A 46 -4.03 -7.76 -33.96
CA ARG A 46 -3.29 -6.53 -34.31
C ARG A 46 -1.88 -6.57 -33.72
N VAL A 47 -1.80 -6.93 -32.44
CA VAL A 47 -0.53 -6.96 -31.69
C VAL A 47 0.31 -8.17 -32.08
N THR A 48 -0.28 -9.33 -32.34
CA THR A 48 0.44 -10.49 -32.88
C THR A 48 1.06 -10.18 -34.25
N LYS A 49 0.35 -9.45 -35.12
CA LYS A 49 0.89 -9.00 -36.40
C LYS A 49 2.06 -8.04 -36.21
N MET A 50 1.91 -7.03 -35.35
CA MET A 50 2.99 -6.09 -35.03
C MET A 50 4.24 -6.81 -34.51
N LEU A 51 4.10 -7.76 -33.58
CA LEU A 51 5.23 -8.56 -33.10
C LEU A 51 5.85 -9.42 -34.23
N GLY A 52 5.07 -9.86 -35.21
CA GLY A 52 5.58 -10.55 -36.40
C GLY A 52 6.44 -9.64 -37.29
N ASP A 53 6.01 -8.39 -37.49
CA ASP A 53 6.74 -7.38 -38.26
C ASP A 53 8.05 -6.98 -37.53
N GLU A 54 8.00 -6.84 -36.20
CA GLU A 54 9.17 -6.59 -35.34
C GLU A 54 10.14 -7.77 -35.31
N PHE A 55 9.64 -9.01 -35.34
CA PHE A 55 10.48 -10.20 -35.48
C PHE A 55 11.26 -10.18 -36.80
N GLY A 56 10.61 -9.78 -37.90
CA GLY A 56 11.25 -9.59 -39.19
C GLY A 56 12.33 -8.51 -39.16
N THR A 57 12.06 -7.37 -38.52
CA THR A 57 13.03 -6.27 -38.39
C THR A 57 14.22 -6.66 -37.51
N ALA A 58 13.97 -7.33 -36.38
CA ALA A 58 15.01 -7.80 -35.46
C ALA A 58 15.96 -8.82 -36.10
N SER A 59 15.51 -9.55 -37.14
CA SER A 59 16.37 -10.49 -37.88
C SER A 59 17.55 -9.81 -38.59
N ASN A 60 17.44 -8.50 -38.87
CA ASN A 60 18.48 -7.68 -39.51
C ASN A 60 19.55 -7.14 -38.54
N ILE A 61 19.41 -7.37 -37.22
CA ILE A 61 20.37 -6.91 -36.22
C ILE A 61 21.73 -7.61 -36.43
N LYS A 62 22.78 -6.82 -36.67
CA LYS A 62 24.13 -7.32 -36.96
C LYS A 62 24.74 -8.12 -35.81
N SER A 63 24.57 -7.64 -34.57
CA SER A 63 25.08 -8.32 -33.38
C SER A 63 24.35 -9.65 -33.16
N ARG A 64 25.07 -10.78 -33.22
CA ARG A 64 24.51 -12.13 -33.02
C ARG A 64 23.82 -12.28 -31.67
N VAL A 65 24.46 -11.79 -30.61
CA VAL A 65 23.95 -11.90 -29.24
C VAL A 65 22.68 -11.06 -29.07
N ASN A 66 22.71 -9.78 -29.46
CA ASN A 66 21.54 -8.90 -29.34
C ASN A 66 20.37 -9.41 -30.18
N ARG A 67 20.64 -9.86 -31.41
CA ARG A 67 19.63 -10.45 -32.29
C ARG A 67 18.97 -11.68 -31.66
N GLN A 68 19.74 -12.59 -31.08
CA GLN A 68 19.20 -13.79 -30.45
C GLN A 68 18.36 -13.45 -29.22
N SER A 69 18.77 -12.46 -28.42
CA SER A 69 18.00 -12.00 -27.26
C SER A 69 16.68 -11.34 -27.65
N VAL A 70 16.69 -10.44 -28.65
CA VAL A 70 15.48 -9.78 -29.15
C VAL A 70 14.51 -10.79 -29.76
N LEU A 71 14.98 -11.66 -30.66
CA LEU A 71 14.14 -12.70 -31.28
C LEU A 71 13.57 -13.65 -30.22
N GLY A 72 14.37 -14.00 -29.21
CA GLY A 72 13.93 -14.80 -28.07
C GLY A 72 12.81 -14.13 -27.28
N ALA A 73 12.96 -12.83 -26.96
CA ALA A 73 11.95 -12.06 -26.24
C ALA A 73 10.63 -11.95 -27.03
N ILE A 74 10.70 -11.63 -28.33
CA ILE A 74 9.51 -11.55 -29.20
C ILE A 74 8.83 -12.92 -29.30
N THR A 75 9.58 -14.01 -29.42
CA THR A 75 9.03 -15.37 -29.46
C THR A 75 8.29 -15.71 -28.16
N SER A 76 8.87 -15.39 -27.00
CA SER A 76 8.22 -15.58 -25.70
C SER A 76 6.93 -14.75 -25.60
N ALA A 77 6.95 -13.49 -26.06
CA ALA A 77 5.77 -12.63 -26.07
C ALA A 77 4.65 -13.19 -26.95
N GLN A 78 4.98 -13.64 -28.16
CA GLN A 78 4.02 -14.28 -29.07
C GLN A 78 3.43 -15.56 -28.48
N GLN A 79 4.24 -16.39 -27.81
CA GLN A 79 3.76 -17.61 -27.15
C GLN A 79 2.77 -17.31 -26.03
N ARG A 80 3.01 -16.26 -25.23
CA ARG A 80 2.06 -15.84 -24.19
C ARG A 80 0.77 -15.26 -24.75
N LEU A 81 0.85 -14.43 -25.78
CA LEU A 81 -0.35 -13.87 -26.41
C LEU A 81 -1.28 -14.95 -26.98
N LYS A 82 -0.76 -16.10 -27.41
CA LYS A 82 -1.59 -17.24 -27.87
C LYS A 82 -2.46 -17.85 -26.77
N LEU A 83 -2.12 -17.66 -25.50
CA LEU A 83 -2.93 -18.15 -24.38
C LEU A 83 -4.23 -17.34 -24.22
N TYR A 84 -4.27 -16.12 -24.75
CA TYR A 84 -5.42 -15.23 -24.66
C TYR A 84 -6.22 -15.23 -25.97
N ASN A 85 -7.51 -15.59 -25.88
CA ASN A 85 -8.42 -15.52 -27.03
C ASN A 85 -8.89 -14.09 -27.32
N LYS A 86 -9.00 -13.25 -26.29
CA LYS A 86 -9.41 -11.84 -26.35
C LYS A 86 -8.70 -11.06 -25.26
N VAL A 87 -8.48 -9.75 -25.48
CA VAL A 87 -7.95 -8.88 -24.42
C VAL A 87 -8.96 -8.84 -23.26
N PRO A 88 -8.52 -9.09 -22.02
CA PRO A 88 -9.37 -9.02 -20.84
C PRO A 88 -10.03 -7.63 -20.65
N PRO A 89 -11.11 -7.52 -19.86
CA PRO A 89 -11.87 -6.28 -19.72
C PRO A 89 -11.08 -5.09 -19.18
N ASN A 90 -10.01 -5.32 -18.40
CA ASN A 90 -9.15 -4.24 -17.90
C ASN A 90 -7.90 -3.98 -18.78
N GLY A 91 -7.71 -4.77 -19.84
CA GLY A 91 -6.49 -4.74 -20.65
C GLY A 91 -5.57 -5.92 -20.35
N LEU A 92 -4.40 -5.93 -21.00
CA LEU A 92 -3.37 -6.96 -20.82
C LEU A 92 -2.00 -6.31 -20.72
N VAL A 93 -1.22 -6.72 -19.72
CA VAL A 93 0.17 -6.28 -19.54
C VAL A 93 1.07 -7.48 -19.69
N LEU A 94 2.09 -7.34 -20.54
CA LEU A 94 3.06 -8.38 -20.85
C LEU A 94 4.48 -7.81 -20.78
N TYR A 95 5.29 -8.38 -19.91
CA TYR A 95 6.71 -8.10 -19.79
C TYR A 95 7.51 -9.35 -20.16
N THR A 96 8.36 -9.25 -21.17
CA THR A 96 9.22 -10.35 -21.59
C THR A 96 10.65 -9.88 -21.83
N GLY A 97 11.64 -10.61 -21.34
CA GLY A 97 13.04 -10.28 -21.62
C GLY A 97 14.02 -11.18 -20.90
N THR A 98 15.31 -10.90 -21.12
CA THR A 98 16.42 -11.58 -20.45
C THR A 98 17.04 -10.62 -19.43
N ILE A 99 16.90 -10.95 -18.15
CA ILE A 99 17.49 -10.20 -17.04
C ILE A 99 18.75 -10.89 -16.57
N VAL A 100 19.70 -10.11 -16.04
CA VAL A 100 20.88 -10.65 -15.35
C VAL A 100 20.55 -10.73 -13.86
N THR A 101 20.62 -11.91 -13.26
CA THR A 101 20.45 -12.07 -11.81
C THR A 101 21.72 -11.64 -11.08
N GLU A 102 21.65 -11.44 -9.75
CA GLU A 102 22.82 -11.05 -8.93
C GLU A 102 23.99 -12.04 -9.07
N ASP A 103 23.70 -13.32 -9.30
CA ASP A 103 24.70 -14.37 -9.58
C ASP A 103 25.39 -14.25 -10.95
N GLY A 104 25.06 -13.23 -11.75
CA GLY A 104 25.58 -13.05 -13.11
C GLY A 104 24.98 -14.01 -14.15
N LYS A 105 23.95 -14.78 -13.79
CA LYS A 105 23.26 -15.69 -14.72
C LYS A 105 22.16 -14.96 -15.49
N GLU A 106 22.01 -15.30 -16.77
CA GLU A 106 20.91 -14.79 -17.58
C GLU A 106 19.63 -15.60 -17.29
N LYS A 107 18.58 -14.92 -16.85
CA LYS A 107 17.25 -15.50 -16.61
C LYS A 107 16.25 -14.92 -17.59
N LYS A 108 15.55 -15.78 -18.32
CA LYS A 108 14.40 -15.38 -19.14
C LYS A 108 13.20 -15.14 -18.23
N VAL A 109 12.66 -13.94 -18.26
CA VAL A 109 11.46 -13.54 -17.52
C VAL A 109 10.33 -13.29 -18.50
N THR A 110 9.16 -13.81 -18.17
CA THR A 110 7.95 -13.66 -18.97
C THR A 110 6.79 -13.61 -18.00
N ILE A 111 6.19 -12.43 -17.88
CA ILE A 111 5.13 -12.12 -16.93
C ILE A 111 3.97 -11.53 -17.72
N ASP A 112 2.81 -12.15 -17.61
CA ASP A 112 1.55 -11.74 -18.19
C ASP A 112 0.49 -11.66 -17.10
N PHE A 113 -0.24 -10.53 -17.04
CA PHE A 113 -1.33 -10.35 -16.08
C PHE A 113 -2.36 -9.34 -16.58
N GLU A 114 -3.59 -9.46 -16.07
CA GLU A 114 -4.64 -8.46 -16.22
C GLU A 114 -4.53 -7.43 -15.09
N PRO A 115 -4.48 -6.12 -15.37
CA PRO A 115 -4.44 -5.08 -14.34
C PRO A 115 -5.79 -4.96 -13.59
N PHE A 116 -5.75 -4.47 -12.36
CA PHE A 116 -6.95 -4.29 -11.51
C PHE A 116 -7.88 -3.15 -11.96
N LYS A 117 -7.38 -2.23 -12.78
CA LYS A 117 -8.11 -1.10 -13.36
C LYS A 117 -7.89 -1.07 -14.88
N PRO A 118 -8.88 -0.62 -15.67
CA PRO A 118 -8.74 -0.52 -17.12
C PRO A 118 -7.64 0.48 -17.52
N ILE A 119 -6.66 0.02 -18.28
CA ILE A 119 -5.55 0.85 -18.77
C ILE A 119 -5.92 1.46 -20.12
N ASN A 120 -5.96 2.79 -20.24
CA ASN A 120 -6.20 3.47 -21.52
C ASN A 120 -4.94 3.69 -22.37
N ALA A 121 -3.77 3.28 -21.88
CA ALA A 121 -2.50 3.36 -22.61
C ALA A 121 -2.27 2.12 -23.49
N SER A 122 -1.73 2.34 -24.69
CA SER A 122 -1.13 1.29 -25.51
C SER A 122 0.36 1.56 -25.59
N LEU A 123 1.17 0.60 -25.15
CA LEU A 123 2.62 0.73 -25.08
C LEU A 123 3.26 -0.49 -25.75
N TYR A 124 4.23 -0.26 -26.63
CA TYR A 124 5.17 -1.27 -27.07
C TYR A 124 6.55 -0.62 -27.12
N LEU A 125 7.43 -1.06 -26.23
CA LEU A 125 8.82 -0.57 -26.16
C LEU A 125 9.77 -1.75 -25.99
N CYS A 126 10.89 -1.70 -26.70
CA CYS A 126 12.02 -2.59 -26.53
C CYS A 126 13.22 -1.78 -26.03
N ASP A 127 13.68 -2.04 -24.81
CA ASP A 127 14.76 -1.29 -24.16
C ASP A 127 15.63 -2.23 -23.28
N ASN A 128 16.55 -1.66 -22.50
CA ASN A 128 17.35 -2.37 -21.50
C ASN A 128 16.70 -2.47 -20.12
N LYS A 129 15.54 -1.85 -19.93
CA LYS A 129 14.73 -1.83 -18.72
C LYS A 129 13.26 -2.06 -19.08
N PHE A 130 12.46 -2.50 -18.09
CA PHE A 130 11.01 -2.49 -18.26
C PHE A 130 10.44 -1.10 -17.98
N HIS A 131 9.50 -0.67 -18.82
CA HIS A 131 8.77 0.60 -18.69
C HIS A 131 7.48 0.34 -17.89
N THR A 132 7.47 0.76 -16.63
CA THR A 132 6.38 0.55 -15.65
C THR A 132 5.54 1.81 -15.39
N GLU A 133 5.81 2.90 -16.10
CA GLU A 133 5.20 4.21 -15.85
C GLU A 133 3.66 4.16 -15.92
N ALA A 134 3.12 3.44 -16.90
CA ALA A 134 1.68 3.25 -17.06
C ALA A 134 1.03 2.46 -15.90
N LEU A 135 1.78 1.58 -15.23
CA LEU A 135 1.29 0.88 -14.04
C LEU A 135 1.36 1.77 -12.78
N ASN A 136 2.38 2.63 -12.69
CA ASN A 136 2.50 3.59 -11.59
C ASN A 136 1.34 4.59 -11.60
N GLU A 137 0.89 5.04 -12.78
CA GLU A 137 -0.30 5.90 -12.93
C GLU A 137 -1.58 5.23 -12.38
N LEU A 138 -1.74 3.91 -12.56
CA LEU A 138 -2.87 3.18 -11.97
C LEU A 138 -2.81 3.16 -10.44
N LEU A 139 -1.61 3.10 -9.87
CA LEU A 139 -1.41 3.09 -8.42
C LEU A 139 -1.59 4.48 -7.80
N GLU A 140 -1.27 5.55 -8.52
CA GLU A 140 -1.45 6.94 -8.05
C GLU A 140 -2.92 7.35 -7.91
N SER A 141 -3.84 6.63 -8.55
CA SER A 141 -5.29 6.87 -8.45
C SER A 141 -5.92 6.46 -7.10
N ASP A 142 -5.20 6.62 -6.00
CA ASP A 142 -5.80 6.68 -4.67
C ASP A 142 -6.50 8.05 -4.54
N ASP A 143 -7.72 8.06 -4.01
CA ASP A 143 -8.48 9.29 -3.81
C ASP A 143 -7.73 10.23 -2.86
N LYS A 144 -7.29 11.38 -3.38
CA LYS A 144 -6.62 12.42 -2.60
C LYS A 144 -7.67 13.35 -1.99
N PHE A 145 -7.71 13.42 -0.68
CA PHE A 145 -8.60 14.32 0.06
C PHE A 145 -7.86 15.56 0.53
N GLY A 146 -8.49 16.72 0.43
CA GLY A 146 -7.96 17.98 0.92
C GLY A 146 -8.51 18.31 2.31
N PHE A 147 -7.69 18.95 3.13
CA PHE A 147 -8.08 19.45 4.44
C PHE A 147 -7.69 20.91 4.58
N ILE A 148 -8.62 21.73 5.06
CA ILE A 148 -8.39 23.12 5.44
C ILE A 148 -8.73 23.23 6.91
N VAL A 149 -7.71 23.42 7.75
CA VAL A 149 -7.89 23.62 9.20
C VAL A 149 -7.78 25.11 9.48
N MET A 150 -8.89 25.74 9.87
CA MET A 150 -8.94 27.15 10.25
C MET A 150 -9.00 27.33 11.76
N ASP A 151 -8.09 28.12 12.30
CA ASP A 151 -8.12 28.55 13.69
C ASP A 151 -7.99 30.08 13.78
N GLY A 152 -8.26 30.66 14.95
CA GLY A 152 -8.08 32.09 15.20
C GLY A 152 -6.63 32.58 15.08
N ASN A 153 -5.66 31.65 15.18
CA ASN A 153 -4.23 31.94 15.13
C ASN A 153 -3.58 31.66 13.75
N GLY A 154 -4.28 31.00 12.83
CA GLY A 154 -3.72 30.59 11.55
C GLY A 154 -4.50 29.48 10.86
N THR A 155 -4.13 29.21 9.60
CA THR A 155 -4.67 28.07 8.84
C THR A 155 -3.59 27.10 8.43
N LEU A 156 -4.00 25.84 8.28
CA LEU A 156 -3.19 24.76 7.73
C LEU A 156 -3.94 24.14 6.55
N PHE A 157 -3.22 23.96 5.44
CA PHE A 157 -3.65 23.20 4.27
C PHE A 157 -2.90 21.87 4.26
N GLY A 158 -3.65 20.79 4.21
CA GLY A 158 -3.12 19.44 4.17
C GLY A 158 -3.83 18.59 3.13
N THR A 159 -3.20 17.51 2.74
CA THR A 159 -3.83 16.45 1.95
C THR A 159 -3.62 15.10 2.60
N LEU A 160 -4.59 14.22 2.38
CA LEU A 160 -4.55 12.82 2.78
C LEU A 160 -4.74 11.99 1.52
N SER A 161 -3.72 11.22 1.15
CA SER A 161 -3.75 10.32 0.00
C SER A 161 -3.39 8.93 0.47
N GLY A 162 -4.29 7.95 0.34
CA GLY A 162 -4.07 6.60 0.86
C GLY A 162 -3.67 6.61 2.33
N ASN A 163 -2.45 6.16 2.64
CA ASN A 163 -1.86 6.11 3.99
C ASN A 163 -0.93 7.29 4.33
N THR A 164 -0.81 8.27 3.44
CA THR A 164 0.12 9.39 3.59
C THR A 164 -0.63 10.68 3.83
N ARG A 165 -0.32 11.33 4.96
CA ARG A 165 -0.70 12.71 5.23
C ARG A 165 0.43 13.63 4.80
N GLU A 166 0.10 14.73 4.16
CA GLU A 166 1.05 15.75 3.72
C GLU A 166 0.52 17.12 4.11
N VAL A 167 1.34 17.92 4.81
CA VAL A 167 1.01 19.33 5.10
C VAL A 167 1.59 20.17 3.97
N LEU A 168 0.73 20.72 3.12
CA LEU A 168 1.13 21.52 1.96
C LEU A 168 1.65 22.89 2.39
N HIS A 169 0.88 23.58 3.24
CA HIS A 169 1.21 24.92 3.67
C HIS A 169 0.55 25.26 5.00
N LYS A 170 1.22 26.10 5.80
CA LYS A 170 0.67 26.68 7.02
C LYS A 170 1.03 28.15 7.10
N PHE A 171 0.09 28.97 7.54
CA PHE A 171 0.36 30.37 7.83
C PHE A 171 -0.38 30.83 9.09
N THR A 172 0.24 31.74 9.82
CA THR A 172 -0.30 32.32 11.05
C THR A 172 -0.93 33.68 10.78
N VAL A 173 -1.91 34.05 11.61
CA VAL A 173 -2.62 35.33 11.55
C VAL A 173 -2.82 35.87 12.95
N ASP A 174 -2.62 37.18 13.11
CA ASP A 174 -2.94 37.90 14.33
C ASP A 174 -4.23 38.72 14.15
N LEU A 175 -5.34 38.16 14.67
CA LEU A 175 -6.68 38.74 14.59
C LEU A 175 -6.98 39.58 15.86
N PRO A 176 -7.51 40.82 15.72
CA PRO A 176 -7.87 41.65 16.87
C PRO A 176 -8.90 40.95 17.76
N LYS A 177 -8.62 40.83 19.06
CA LYS A 177 -9.52 40.19 20.03
C LYS A 177 -10.83 40.97 20.21
N LYS A 178 -11.89 40.26 20.63
CA LYS A 178 -13.18 40.88 20.92
C LYS A 178 -13.03 41.64 22.24
N HIS A 179 -13.17 42.96 22.18
CA HIS A 179 -13.15 43.81 23.36
C HIS A 179 -14.45 44.60 23.45
N GLY A 180 -15.08 44.58 24.63
CA GLY A 180 -16.18 45.50 24.97
C GLY A 180 -15.69 46.86 25.48
N ARG A 181 -14.36 47.02 25.66
CA ARG A 181 -13.74 48.27 26.13
C ARG A 181 -13.41 49.13 24.91
N GLY A 182 -13.85 50.38 24.89
CA GLY A 182 -13.59 51.30 23.78
C GLY A 182 -14.44 52.56 23.73
N GLY A 183 -15.50 52.67 24.54
CA GLY A 183 -16.39 53.84 24.54
C GLY A 183 -16.85 54.19 23.12
N GLN A 184 -16.65 55.44 22.68
CA GLN A 184 -16.95 55.90 21.32
C GLN A 184 -16.17 55.14 20.22
N SER A 185 -14.99 54.60 20.53
CA SER A 185 -14.17 53.84 19.58
C SER A 185 -14.55 52.36 19.48
N ALA A 186 -15.49 51.85 20.29
CA ALA A 186 -15.87 50.45 20.28
C ALA A 186 -16.38 49.99 18.89
N LEU A 187 -17.18 50.82 18.21
CA LEU A 187 -17.66 50.56 16.85
C LEU A 187 -16.52 50.46 15.83
N ARG A 188 -15.48 51.31 15.96
CA ARG A 188 -14.30 51.26 15.09
C ARG A 188 -13.51 49.98 15.30
N PHE A 189 -13.29 49.55 16.55
CA PHE A 189 -12.59 48.31 16.84
C PHE A 189 -13.36 47.07 16.36
N ALA A 190 -14.70 47.10 16.48
CA ALA A 190 -15.55 46.05 15.92
C ALA A 190 -15.43 45.97 14.39
N ARG A 191 -15.45 47.12 13.69
CA ARG A 191 -15.22 47.17 12.23
C ARG A 191 -13.84 46.63 11.83
N LEU A 192 -12.77 47.09 12.47
CA LEU A 192 -11.41 46.62 12.19
C LEU A 192 -11.26 45.11 12.43
N ARG A 193 -11.93 44.57 13.47
CA ARG A 193 -11.97 43.14 13.73
C ARG A 193 -12.66 42.39 12.60
N MET A 194 -13.84 42.83 12.17
CA MET A 194 -14.57 42.17 11.07
C MET A 194 -13.84 42.28 9.74
N GLU A 195 -13.20 43.42 9.45
CA GLU A 195 -12.39 43.62 8.25
C GLU A 195 -11.18 42.69 8.22
N LYS A 196 -10.44 42.56 9.34
CA LYS A 196 -9.34 41.59 9.43
C LYS A 196 -9.81 40.14 9.32
N ARG A 197 -10.98 39.78 9.89
CA ARG A 197 -11.56 38.44 9.72
C ARG A 197 -11.93 38.19 8.25
N HIS A 198 -12.54 39.15 7.57
CA HIS A 198 -12.87 39.05 6.15
C HIS A 198 -11.62 38.88 5.28
N ASN A 199 -10.57 39.66 5.52
CA ASN A 199 -9.29 39.52 4.82
C ASN A 199 -8.61 38.17 5.10
N TYR A 200 -8.78 37.63 6.30
CA TYR A 200 -8.30 36.29 6.64
C TYR A 200 -9.03 35.20 5.83
N VAL A 201 -10.36 35.23 5.81
CA VAL A 201 -11.17 34.30 4.99
C VAL A 201 -10.81 34.42 3.51
N ARG A 202 -10.64 35.64 2.99
CA ARG A 202 -10.19 35.87 1.61
C ARG A 202 -8.84 35.23 1.33
N LYS A 203 -7.85 35.48 2.18
CA LYS A 203 -6.50 34.91 2.02
C LYS A 203 -6.53 33.39 2.06
N THR A 204 -7.34 32.80 2.96
CA THR A 204 -7.52 31.34 3.01
C THR A 204 -8.19 30.80 1.75
N ALA A 205 -9.21 31.48 1.22
CA ALA A 205 -9.89 31.10 -0.02
C ALA A 205 -8.94 31.17 -1.24
N GLU A 206 -8.16 32.23 -1.36
CA GLU A 206 -7.17 32.40 -2.45
C GLU A 206 -6.04 31.35 -2.38
N LEU A 207 -5.58 31.01 -1.17
CA LEU A 207 -4.56 29.95 -1.03
C LEU A 207 -5.16 28.57 -1.27
N ALA A 208 -6.43 28.34 -0.90
CA ALA A 208 -7.11 27.08 -1.19
C ALA A 208 -7.21 26.84 -2.71
N THR A 209 -7.49 27.86 -3.51
CA THR A 209 -7.51 27.72 -4.97
C THR A 209 -6.14 27.42 -5.53
N GLN A 210 -5.09 28.07 -5.03
CA GLN A 210 -3.71 27.81 -5.47
C GLN A 210 -3.24 26.37 -5.18
N PHE A 211 -3.64 25.79 -4.04
CA PHE A 211 -3.18 24.45 -3.64
C PHE A 211 -4.09 23.32 -4.13
N PHE A 212 -5.40 23.53 -4.19
CA PHE A 212 -6.36 22.47 -4.54
C PHE A 212 -6.86 22.50 -5.98
N ILE A 213 -6.50 23.51 -6.78
CA ILE A 213 -6.82 23.57 -8.21
C ILE A 213 -5.54 23.51 -9.01
N ASN A 214 -5.43 22.54 -9.92
CA ASN A 214 -4.28 22.48 -10.81
C ASN A 214 -4.41 23.58 -11.87
N PRO A 215 -3.41 24.48 -12.02
CA PRO A 215 -3.48 25.56 -13.01
C PRO A 215 -3.60 25.06 -14.45
N ALA A 216 -3.08 23.86 -14.77
CA ALA A 216 -3.08 23.32 -16.12
C ALA A 216 -4.46 22.81 -16.57
N THR A 217 -5.17 22.08 -15.70
CA THR A 217 -6.46 21.47 -16.03
C THR A 217 -7.64 22.30 -15.55
N SER A 218 -7.41 23.31 -14.70
CA SER A 218 -8.47 24.09 -14.05
C SER A 218 -9.45 23.23 -13.22
N GLN A 219 -9.08 21.99 -12.90
CA GLN A 219 -9.89 21.06 -12.14
C GLN A 219 -9.32 20.87 -10.73
N PRO A 220 -10.18 20.56 -9.73
CA PRO A 220 -9.72 20.25 -8.39
C PRO A 220 -8.83 19.00 -8.41
N ASN A 221 -7.68 19.06 -7.75
CA ASN A 221 -6.75 17.93 -7.63
C ASN A 221 -7.15 16.92 -6.53
N VAL A 222 -8.22 17.22 -5.79
CA VAL A 222 -8.75 16.40 -4.70
C VAL A 222 -10.13 15.85 -5.04
N SER A 223 -10.37 14.59 -4.64
CA SER A 223 -11.67 13.93 -4.79
C SER A 223 -12.74 14.58 -3.91
N GLY A 224 -12.33 15.05 -2.72
CA GLY A 224 -13.15 15.82 -1.78
C GLY A 224 -12.33 16.67 -0.81
N LEU A 225 -12.99 17.64 -0.19
CA LEU A 225 -12.41 18.64 0.69
C LEU A 225 -13.13 18.63 2.05
N ILE A 226 -12.35 18.70 3.14
CA ILE A 226 -12.88 18.81 4.49
C ILE A 226 -12.45 20.15 5.09
N LEU A 227 -13.43 20.89 5.59
CA LEU A 227 -13.19 22.14 6.31
C LEU A 227 -13.24 21.85 7.80
N ALA A 228 -12.12 21.98 8.49
CA ALA A 228 -12.03 21.83 9.92
C ALA A 228 -11.74 23.19 10.57
N GLY A 229 -12.20 23.40 11.79
CA GLY A 229 -11.79 24.56 12.56
C GLY A 229 -12.53 24.73 13.86
N SER A 230 -12.06 25.70 14.63
CA SER A 230 -12.74 26.19 15.83
C SER A 230 -13.66 27.36 15.47
N ALA A 231 -14.84 27.41 16.09
CA ALA A 231 -15.87 28.42 15.84
C ALA A 231 -16.36 28.49 14.38
N ASP A 232 -17.11 29.55 14.06
CA ASP A 232 -17.84 29.68 12.78
C ASP A 232 -16.96 30.05 11.58
N PHE A 233 -15.63 30.12 11.72
CA PHE A 233 -14.74 30.55 10.62
C PHE A 233 -14.82 29.66 9.38
N LYS A 234 -14.90 28.34 9.59
CA LYS A 234 -15.08 27.35 8.51
C LYS A 234 -16.45 27.47 7.84
N THR A 235 -17.48 27.86 8.59
CA THR A 235 -18.84 28.10 8.09
C THR A 235 -18.87 29.39 7.26
N GLU A 236 -18.21 30.45 7.73
CA GLU A 236 -17.99 31.70 6.99
C GLU A 236 -17.24 31.42 5.68
N LEU A 237 -16.20 30.56 5.68
CA LEU A 237 -15.48 30.19 4.46
C LEU A 237 -16.39 29.41 3.48
N SER A 238 -17.11 28.41 3.97
CA SER A 238 -18.00 27.56 3.15
C SER A 238 -19.14 28.33 2.48
N GLN A 239 -19.67 29.34 3.17
CA GLN A 239 -20.77 30.18 2.67
C GLN A 239 -20.28 31.42 1.93
N SER A 240 -18.98 31.70 1.90
CA SER A 240 -18.47 32.92 1.26
C SER A 240 -18.46 32.81 -0.26
N ASP A 241 -18.91 33.88 -0.93
CA ASP A 241 -18.78 34.05 -2.39
C ASP A 241 -17.30 34.15 -2.85
N MET A 242 -16.37 34.29 -1.92
CA MET A 242 -14.93 34.36 -2.19
C MET A 242 -14.31 32.97 -2.40
N PHE A 243 -14.98 31.92 -1.93
CA PHE A 243 -14.50 30.56 -2.10
C PHE A 243 -14.84 30.06 -3.51
N ASP A 244 -13.89 29.39 -4.17
CA ASP A 244 -14.10 28.96 -5.55
C ASP A 244 -15.26 27.95 -5.62
N PRO A 245 -16.27 28.19 -6.47
CA PRO A 245 -17.44 27.31 -6.61
C PRO A 245 -17.08 25.85 -6.90
N ARG A 246 -15.95 25.60 -7.58
CA ARG A 246 -15.46 24.25 -7.90
C ARG A 246 -14.99 23.51 -6.65
N LEU A 247 -14.35 24.22 -5.73
CA LEU A 247 -13.95 23.66 -4.43
C LEU A 247 -15.15 23.54 -3.50
N GLN A 248 -16.07 24.51 -3.54
CA GLN A 248 -17.30 24.49 -2.74
C GLN A 248 -18.13 23.24 -3.03
N ALA A 249 -18.28 22.87 -4.30
CA ALA A 249 -18.96 21.65 -4.74
C ALA A 249 -18.27 20.35 -4.29
N LYS A 250 -17.00 20.44 -3.87
CA LYS A 250 -16.19 19.30 -3.40
C LYS A 250 -16.10 19.20 -1.87
N ILE A 251 -16.75 20.10 -1.13
CA ILE A 251 -16.79 20.02 0.34
C ILE A 251 -17.62 18.79 0.75
N LEU A 252 -16.97 17.84 1.41
CA LEU A 252 -17.61 16.63 1.94
C LEU A 252 -18.19 16.86 3.33
N ASN A 253 -17.43 17.54 4.20
CA ASN A 253 -17.86 17.81 5.57
C ASN A 253 -17.21 19.05 6.17
N VAL A 254 -17.86 19.58 7.22
CA VAL A 254 -17.39 20.68 8.04
C VAL A 254 -17.25 20.18 9.49
N VAL A 255 -16.02 20.10 9.99
CA VAL A 255 -15.69 19.43 11.27
C VAL A 255 -15.27 20.43 12.34
N ASP A 256 -15.83 20.30 13.54
CA ASP A 256 -15.43 21.08 14.72
C ASP A 256 -14.20 20.44 15.36
N VAL A 257 -13.09 21.19 15.42
CA VAL A 257 -11.87 20.77 16.13
C VAL A 257 -11.56 21.73 17.26
N SER A 258 -11.09 21.17 18.37
CA SER A 258 -10.79 21.94 19.59
C SER A 258 -9.49 22.73 19.46
N TYR A 259 -8.58 22.24 18.63
CA TYR A 259 -7.24 22.79 18.46
C TYR A 259 -6.98 23.15 16.99
N GLY A 260 -6.18 24.18 16.76
CA GLY A 260 -5.65 24.53 15.44
C GLY A 260 -4.36 23.80 15.08
N GLY A 261 -3.85 24.07 13.87
CA GLY A 261 -2.55 23.58 13.40
C GLY A 261 -2.53 22.06 13.14
N GLU A 262 -1.37 21.44 13.36
CA GLU A 262 -1.14 20.02 13.05
C GLU A 262 -1.92 19.06 13.97
N ASN A 263 -2.12 19.44 15.23
CA ASN A 263 -2.96 18.66 16.16
C ASN A 263 -4.43 18.69 15.73
N GLY A 264 -4.92 19.87 15.35
CA GLY A 264 -6.25 20.04 14.77
C GLY A 264 -6.44 19.26 13.48
N PHE A 265 -5.40 19.19 12.64
CA PHE A 265 -5.40 18.37 11.42
C PHE A 265 -5.57 16.88 11.72
N ASN A 266 -4.89 16.34 12.73
CA ASN A 266 -5.05 14.95 13.13
C ASN A 266 -6.45 14.66 13.67
N GLN A 267 -6.95 15.54 14.54
CA GLN A 267 -8.31 15.43 15.06
C GLN A 267 -9.35 15.51 13.95
N ALA A 268 -9.15 16.38 12.96
CA ALA A 268 -10.03 16.49 11.79
C ALA A 268 -10.07 15.21 10.97
N ILE A 269 -8.92 14.55 10.77
CA ILE A 269 -8.83 13.25 10.08
C ILE A 269 -9.62 12.18 10.85
N GLU A 270 -9.45 12.11 12.17
CA GLU A 270 -10.15 11.14 13.02
C GLU A 270 -11.66 11.35 13.03
N LEU A 271 -12.12 12.58 13.17
CA LEU A 271 -13.55 12.90 13.14
C LEU A 271 -14.17 12.72 11.74
N SER A 272 -13.36 12.87 10.68
CA SER A 272 -13.81 12.63 9.30
C SER A 272 -13.76 11.16 8.90
N ALA A 273 -13.32 10.26 9.79
CA ALA A 273 -13.10 8.85 9.51
C ALA A 273 -14.35 8.13 8.96
N GLU A 274 -15.55 8.54 9.37
CA GLU A 274 -16.79 7.93 8.89
C GLU A 274 -17.11 8.28 7.44
N ILE A 275 -16.78 9.50 7.01
CA ILE A 275 -17.06 9.97 5.64
C ILE A 275 -15.92 9.56 4.70
N LEU A 276 -14.72 9.53 5.25
CA LEU A 276 -13.52 9.02 4.62
C LEU A 276 -13.37 7.51 4.83
N SER A 277 -14.46 6.77 5.06
CA SER A 277 -14.42 5.33 5.33
C SER A 277 -13.68 4.55 4.24
N ASN A 278 -13.63 5.09 3.02
CA ASN A 278 -12.95 4.50 1.87
C ASN A 278 -11.45 4.79 1.83
N VAL A 279 -10.91 5.58 2.76
CA VAL A 279 -9.49 5.88 2.86
C VAL A 279 -8.79 4.80 3.67
N LYS A 280 -7.84 4.11 3.03
CA LYS A 280 -7.03 3.03 3.60
C LYS A 280 -6.42 3.37 4.96
N PHE A 281 -5.98 4.61 5.18
CA PHE A 281 -5.39 5.05 6.45
C PHE A 281 -6.32 4.88 7.64
N ILE A 282 -7.59 5.22 7.46
CA ILE A 282 -8.59 5.17 8.51
C ILE A 282 -9.00 3.72 8.79
N GLN A 283 -9.10 2.91 7.74
CA GLN A 283 -9.34 1.47 7.87
C GLN A 283 -8.19 0.81 8.64
N GLU A 284 -6.94 1.10 8.27
CA GLU A 284 -5.74 0.60 8.96
C GLU A 284 -5.70 1.02 10.44
N LYS A 285 -5.93 2.31 10.72
CA LYS A 285 -5.95 2.80 12.11
C LYS A 285 -7.06 2.16 12.94
N ARG A 286 -8.26 1.97 12.37
CA ARG A 286 -9.38 1.27 13.04
C ARG A 286 -9.07 -0.20 13.28
N LEU A 287 -8.46 -0.87 12.30
CA LEU A 287 -8.09 -2.28 12.41
C LEU A 287 -7.05 -2.49 13.53
N ILE A 288 -5.97 -1.71 13.53
CA ILE A 288 -4.93 -1.78 14.55
C ILE A 288 -5.49 -1.32 15.91
N GLY A 289 -6.38 -0.33 15.93
CA GLY A 289 -7.08 0.11 17.13
C GLY A 289 -7.89 -1.02 17.78
N LYS A 290 -8.66 -1.78 17.00
CA LYS A 290 -9.37 -2.97 17.46
C LYS A 290 -8.41 -4.04 18.00
N TYR A 291 -7.30 -4.27 17.29
CA TYR A 291 -6.27 -5.22 17.75
C TYR A 291 -5.69 -4.82 19.11
N PHE A 292 -5.37 -3.54 19.32
CA PHE A 292 -4.89 -3.05 20.61
C PHE A 292 -5.97 -3.04 21.69
N GLU A 293 -7.24 -2.89 21.34
CA GLU A 293 -8.35 -3.00 22.27
C GLU A 293 -8.49 -4.42 22.82
N GLU A 294 -8.38 -5.45 21.97
CA GLU A 294 -8.39 -6.87 22.39
C GLU A 294 -7.21 -7.19 23.33
N ILE A 295 -6.04 -6.60 23.08
CA ILE A 295 -4.87 -6.70 23.98
C ILE A 295 -5.14 -5.97 25.30
N SER A 296 -5.70 -4.76 25.25
CA SER A 296 -5.93 -3.93 26.44
C SER A 296 -7.02 -4.48 27.35
N GLN A 297 -7.97 -5.24 26.80
CA GLN A 297 -9.08 -5.86 27.53
C GLN A 297 -8.75 -7.29 28.02
N ASP A 298 -7.57 -7.83 27.69
CA ASP A 298 -7.16 -9.20 28.02
C ASP A 298 -8.21 -10.27 27.66
N THR A 299 -8.88 -10.10 26.53
CA THR A 299 -9.92 -11.04 26.05
C THR A 299 -9.35 -12.39 25.62
N GLY A 300 -8.03 -12.47 25.43
CA GLY A 300 -7.32 -13.62 24.87
C GLY A 300 -7.67 -13.91 23.41
N LYS A 301 -8.27 -12.96 22.70
CA LYS A 301 -8.63 -13.07 21.27
C LYS A 301 -7.60 -12.41 20.35
N TYR A 302 -6.34 -12.42 20.73
CA TYR A 302 -5.26 -11.85 19.93
C TYR A 302 -4.09 -12.83 19.87
N VAL A 303 -3.31 -12.74 18.79
CA VAL A 303 -2.04 -13.44 18.64
C VAL A 303 -1.00 -12.46 18.11
N PHE A 304 0.24 -12.65 18.52
CA PHE A 304 1.41 -11.94 18.01
C PHE A 304 2.55 -12.94 17.82
N GLY A 305 3.53 -12.58 16.99
CA GLY A 305 4.66 -13.46 16.71
C GLY A 305 4.38 -14.50 15.61
N VAL A 306 5.44 -14.94 14.94
CA VAL A 306 5.32 -15.76 13.72
C VAL A 306 4.82 -17.16 14.03
N GLU A 307 5.39 -17.80 15.04
CA GLU A 307 5.10 -19.19 15.40
C GLU A 307 3.67 -19.33 15.91
N ASP A 308 3.27 -18.51 16.87
CA ASP A 308 1.92 -18.53 17.44
C ASP A 308 0.86 -18.18 16.39
N THR A 309 1.14 -17.19 15.53
CA THR A 309 0.21 -16.82 14.46
C THR A 309 0.02 -17.96 13.46
N LEU A 310 1.07 -18.69 13.12
CA LEU A 310 0.98 -19.84 12.22
C LEU A 310 0.24 -21.02 12.87
N LYS A 311 0.54 -21.34 14.14
CA LYS A 311 -0.19 -22.38 14.89
C LYS A 311 -1.68 -22.04 14.98
N ALA A 312 -2.01 -20.78 15.29
CA ALA A 312 -3.40 -20.30 15.32
C ALA A 312 -4.07 -20.33 13.94
N LEU A 313 -3.31 -20.08 12.86
CA LEU A 313 -3.80 -20.14 11.49
C LEU A 313 -4.10 -21.58 11.06
N GLU A 314 -3.25 -22.54 11.40
CA GLU A 314 -3.45 -23.98 11.14
C GLU A 314 -4.67 -24.53 11.87
N MET A 315 -4.95 -24.03 13.08
CA MET A 315 -6.17 -24.35 13.83
C MET A 315 -7.44 -23.71 13.24
N GLY A 316 -7.32 -22.76 12.31
CA GLY A 316 -8.45 -22.00 11.77
C GLY A 316 -9.07 -21.02 12.79
N ALA A 317 -8.31 -20.63 13.81
CA ALA A 317 -8.78 -19.74 14.89
C ALA A 317 -8.77 -18.25 14.50
N VAL A 318 -7.94 -17.87 13.52
CA VAL A 318 -7.74 -16.48 13.09
C VAL A 318 -8.93 -15.97 12.29
N GLU A 319 -9.53 -14.88 12.75
CA GLU A 319 -10.54 -14.13 11.99
C GLU A 319 -9.85 -13.23 10.97
N THR A 320 -9.04 -12.29 11.46
CA THR A 320 -8.30 -11.31 10.65
C THR A 320 -6.81 -11.43 10.92
N LEU A 321 -6.05 -11.76 9.89
CA LEU A 321 -4.60 -11.82 9.90
C LEU A 321 -4.04 -10.45 9.50
N ILE A 322 -3.30 -9.82 10.41
CA ILE A 322 -2.70 -8.50 10.23
C ILE A 322 -1.20 -8.69 9.97
N VAL A 323 -0.75 -8.27 8.79
CA VAL A 323 0.66 -8.45 8.40
C VAL A 323 1.24 -7.15 7.89
N TRP A 324 2.44 -6.80 8.33
CA TRP A 324 3.15 -5.63 7.85
C TRP A 324 3.68 -5.83 6.42
N GLU A 325 3.44 -4.86 5.54
CA GLU A 325 3.79 -4.95 4.11
C GLU A 325 5.29 -5.22 3.82
N ASN A 326 6.18 -4.90 4.76
CA ASN A 326 7.64 -5.09 4.64
C ASN A 326 8.18 -6.11 5.66
N LEU A 327 7.37 -7.12 5.99
CA LEU A 327 7.82 -8.25 6.81
C LEU A 327 9.00 -8.98 6.15
N ASP A 328 10.17 -8.92 6.79
CA ASP A 328 11.44 -9.48 6.31
C ASP A 328 11.62 -10.96 6.72
N ILE A 329 10.60 -11.78 6.45
CA ILE A 329 10.57 -13.20 6.83
C ILE A 329 10.36 -14.06 5.57
N ASN A 330 11.25 -15.04 5.39
CA ASN A 330 11.17 -16.00 4.30
C ASN A 330 10.74 -17.37 4.83
N ARG A 331 9.85 -18.02 4.10
CA ARG A 331 9.45 -19.40 4.32
C ARG A 331 10.34 -20.31 3.46
N TYR A 332 11.03 -21.22 4.13
CA TYR A 332 11.83 -22.27 3.52
C TYR A 332 11.14 -23.61 3.70
N VAL A 333 10.92 -24.31 2.60
CA VAL A 333 10.54 -25.72 2.61
C VAL A 333 11.82 -26.52 2.46
N LEU A 334 12.27 -27.09 3.57
CA LEU A 334 13.49 -27.86 3.68
C LEU A 334 13.15 -29.34 3.63
N LYS A 335 13.87 -30.14 2.85
CA LYS A 335 13.75 -31.60 2.88
C LYS A 335 15.01 -32.21 3.45
N ASN A 336 14.87 -33.06 4.45
CA ASN A 336 15.98 -33.87 4.93
C ASN A 336 16.27 -34.97 3.89
N GLY A 337 17.50 -35.00 3.37
CA GLY A 337 17.92 -35.97 2.36
C GLY A 337 17.91 -37.43 2.85
N ILE A 338 17.97 -37.66 4.16
CA ILE A 338 18.06 -39.00 4.76
C ILE A 338 16.68 -39.50 5.19
N THR A 339 15.90 -38.69 5.93
CA THR A 339 14.58 -39.11 6.44
C THR A 339 13.46 -38.86 5.44
N GLY A 340 13.68 -37.99 4.45
CA GLY A 340 12.65 -37.54 3.51
C GLY A 340 11.62 -36.60 4.14
N GLU A 341 11.76 -36.26 5.43
CA GLU A 341 10.86 -35.35 6.13
C GLU A 341 11.01 -33.92 5.60
N ILE A 342 9.85 -33.27 5.45
CA ILE A 342 9.76 -31.89 5.00
C ILE A 342 9.59 -31.01 6.23
N VAL A 343 10.61 -30.20 6.52
CA VAL A 343 10.61 -29.24 7.62
C VAL A 343 10.37 -27.85 7.03
N ILE A 344 9.35 -27.16 7.52
CA ILE A 344 9.07 -25.79 7.12
C ILE A 344 9.70 -24.87 8.17
N LYS A 345 10.65 -24.03 7.76
CA LYS A 345 11.27 -23.02 8.64
C LYS A 345 10.94 -21.61 8.16
N HIS A 346 10.66 -20.74 9.12
CA HIS A 346 10.45 -19.31 8.89
C HIS A 346 11.68 -18.58 9.42
N LEU A 347 12.45 -17.97 8.53
CA LEU A 347 13.75 -17.40 8.86
C LEU A 347 13.78 -15.91 8.51
N ASN A 348 14.29 -15.11 9.44
CA ASN A 348 14.65 -13.71 9.21
C ASN A 348 16.00 -13.65 8.47
N LYS A 349 16.32 -12.52 7.82
CA LYS A 349 17.62 -12.31 7.12
C LYS A 349 18.85 -12.63 7.97
N GLU A 350 18.80 -12.37 9.28
CA GLU A 350 19.90 -12.68 10.20
C GLU A 350 20.01 -14.19 10.47
N GLN A 351 18.88 -14.89 10.56
CA GLN A 351 18.82 -16.33 10.76
C GLN A 351 19.18 -17.09 9.47
N GLU A 352 18.98 -16.49 8.29
CA GLU A 352 19.45 -17.05 7.03
C GLU A 352 20.98 -17.13 6.95
N ALA A 353 21.71 -16.23 7.64
CA ALA A 353 23.17 -16.26 7.68
C ALA A 353 23.71 -17.42 8.55
N ASN A 354 22.91 -17.91 9.51
CA ASN A 354 23.31 -18.98 10.41
C ASN A 354 23.13 -20.35 9.72
N GLN A 355 24.24 -20.94 9.26
CA GLN A 355 24.27 -22.26 8.63
C GLN A 355 23.72 -23.39 9.53
N SER A 356 23.68 -23.19 10.85
CA SER A 356 23.06 -24.12 11.81
C SER A 356 21.57 -24.35 11.51
N ASN A 357 20.87 -23.35 10.96
CA ASN A 357 19.45 -23.47 10.66
C ASN A 357 19.14 -24.39 9.48
N PHE A 358 20.14 -24.68 8.65
CA PHE A 358 20.06 -25.60 7.51
C PHE A 358 20.61 -27.00 7.83
N ARG A 359 20.95 -27.26 9.08
CA ARG A 359 21.32 -28.60 9.56
C ARG A 359 20.23 -29.13 10.45
N ASP A 360 19.90 -30.40 10.26
CA ASP A 360 18.95 -31.06 11.16
C ASP A 360 19.60 -31.33 12.51
N LEU A 361 18.92 -30.99 13.61
CA LEU A 361 19.44 -31.12 14.97
C LEU A 361 19.71 -32.58 15.35
N ALA A 362 18.92 -33.52 14.79
CA ALA A 362 19.01 -34.94 15.13
C ALA A 362 20.04 -35.71 14.29
N THR A 363 20.19 -35.40 13.00
CA THR A 363 21.05 -36.18 12.08
C THR A 363 22.30 -35.44 11.62
N SER A 364 22.46 -34.15 11.96
CA SER A 364 23.50 -33.27 11.39
C SER A 364 23.53 -33.26 9.85
N ALA A 365 22.47 -33.76 9.20
CA ALA A 365 22.35 -33.81 7.76
C ALA A 365 22.01 -32.42 7.22
N GLU A 366 22.58 -32.09 6.06
CA GLU A 366 22.25 -30.85 5.37
C GLU A 366 20.82 -30.96 4.81
N LEU A 367 19.99 -30.00 5.19
CA LEU A 367 18.62 -29.87 4.74
C LEU A 367 18.61 -29.22 3.34
N GLU A 368 18.09 -29.92 2.34
CA GLU A 368 17.99 -29.40 0.98
C GLU A 368 16.84 -28.37 0.89
N VAL A 369 17.15 -27.18 0.39
CA VAL A 369 16.14 -26.13 0.14
C VAL A 369 15.35 -26.50 -1.12
N GLN A 370 14.10 -26.92 -0.97
CA GLN A 370 13.22 -27.17 -2.10
C GLN A 370 12.58 -25.90 -2.62
N GLU A 371 12.11 -25.05 -1.70
CA GLU A 371 11.38 -23.85 -2.05
C GLU A 371 11.72 -22.72 -1.08
N LYS A 372 12.01 -21.55 -1.64
CA LYS A 372 12.18 -20.28 -0.91
C LYS A 372 11.10 -19.33 -1.38
N MET A 373 10.17 -18.99 -0.49
CA MET A 373 9.11 -18.05 -0.78
C MET A 373 9.00 -17.00 0.33
N PRO A 374 8.86 -15.70 0.03
CA PRO A 374 8.58 -14.70 1.06
C PRO A 374 7.28 -15.03 1.79
N LEU A 375 7.27 -14.94 3.12
CA LEU A 375 6.11 -15.33 3.93
C LEU A 375 4.86 -14.51 3.57
N LEU A 376 5.04 -13.22 3.26
CA LEU A 376 3.98 -12.34 2.77
C LEU A 376 3.31 -12.85 1.49
N GLU A 377 4.09 -13.41 0.57
CA GLU A 377 3.59 -13.91 -0.71
C GLU A 377 2.84 -15.23 -0.52
N TRP A 378 3.34 -16.07 0.38
CA TRP A 378 2.65 -17.26 0.80
C TRP A 378 1.27 -16.94 1.42
N PHE A 379 1.22 -15.98 2.37
CA PHE A 379 -0.05 -15.53 2.94
C PHE A 379 -1.01 -15.02 1.87
N ALA A 380 -0.54 -14.19 0.93
CA ALA A 380 -1.38 -13.63 -0.14
C ALA A 380 -1.94 -14.68 -1.13
N ASN A 381 -1.39 -15.90 -1.14
CA ASN A 381 -1.85 -16.99 -1.99
C ASN A 381 -2.70 -18.01 -1.22
N GLU A 382 -2.39 -18.28 0.06
CA GLU A 382 -3.00 -19.36 0.83
C GLU A 382 -4.03 -18.92 1.88
N TYR A 383 -4.14 -17.63 2.22
CA TYR A 383 -5.07 -17.16 3.26
C TYR A 383 -6.53 -17.63 3.07
N LYS A 384 -6.99 -17.73 1.81
CA LYS A 384 -8.33 -18.21 1.47
C LYS A 384 -8.59 -19.66 1.91
N LYS A 385 -7.55 -20.50 2.00
CA LYS A 385 -7.67 -21.88 2.46
C LYS A 385 -7.98 -21.98 3.96
N PHE A 386 -7.48 -21.03 4.74
CA PHE A 386 -7.67 -20.99 6.20
C PHE A 386 -8.97 -20.28 6.61
N GLY A 387 -9.63 -19.60 5.68
CA GLY A 387 -10.87 -18.87 5.94
C GLY A 387 -10.68 -17.58 6.76
N CYS A 388 -9.46 -17.05 6.84
CA CYS A 388 -9.17 -15.75 7.47
C CYS A 388 -9.23 -14.61 6.45
N SER A 389 -9.47 -13.38 6.91
CA SER A 389 -9.24 -12.15 6.15
C SER A 389 -7.78 -11.72 6.30
N LEU A 390 -7.08 -11.48 5.19
CA LEU A 390 -5.72 -10.96 5.20
C LEU A 390 -5.75 -9.44 5.03
N GLU A 391 -5.14 -8.72 5.97
CA GLU A 391 -5.01 -7.27 5.94
C GLU A 391 -3.54 -6.86 6.01
N PHE A 392 -3.09 -6.11 5.00
CA PHE A 392 -1.76 -5.54 4.98
C PHE A 392 -1.75 -4.17 5.63
N VAL A 393 -0.86 -3.97 6.60
CA VAL A 393 -0.69 -2.70 7.31
C VAL A 393 0.66 -2.06 7.01
N THR A 394 0.75 -0.75 7.20
CA THR A 394 1.97 0.05 7.01
C THR A 394 2.52 0.56 8.34
N ASN A 395 3.75 1.07 8.35
CA ASN A 395 4.36 1.69 9.52
C ASN A 395 4.24 3.23 9.51
N LYS A 396 3.32 3.78 8.71
CA LYS A 396 3.17 5.23 8.53
C LYS A 396 2.33 5.89 9.63
N SER A 397 1.42 5.13 10.23
CA SER A 397 0.67 5.53 11.42
C SER A 397 1.49 5.29 12.70
N GLN A 398 1.15 5.98 13.78
CA GLN A 398 1.81 5.75 15.08
C GLN A 398 1.48 4.33 15.58
N GLU A 399 0.23 3.92 15.41
CA GLU A 399 -0.31 2.61 15.73
C GLU A 399 0.39 1.51 14.90
N GLY A 400 0.56 1.74 13.59
CA GLY A 400 1.32 0.86 12.70
C GLY A 400 2.78 0.74 13.08
N SER A 401 3.43 1.84 13.48
CA SER A 401 4.80 1.79 13.98
C SER A 401 4.92 1.02 15.29
N GLN A 402 3.93 1.08 16.18
CA GLN A 402 3.88 0.29 17.40
C GLN A 402 3.68 -1.20 17.09
N PHE A 403 2.79 -1.52 16.16
CA PHE A 403 2.56 -2.90 15.70
C PHE A 403 3.84 -3.52 15.12
N CYS A 404 4.54 -2.80 14.25
CA CYS A 404 5.76 -3.29 13.60
C CYS A 404 6.93 -3.46 14.59
N ARG A 405 7.15 -2.48 15.47
CA ARG A 405 8.29 -2.50 16.41
C ARG A 405 8.04 -3.35 17.66
N GLY A 406 6.79 -3.39 18.14
CA GLY A 406 6.42 -4.07 19.38
C GLY A 406 6.07 -5.54 19.19
N PHE A 407 5.36 -5.87 18.11
CA PHE A 407 4.79 -7.21 17.90
C PHE A 407 5.41 -7.96 16.71
N GLY A 408 6.54 -7.47 16.17
CA GLY A 408 7.26 -8.13 15.08
C GLY A 408 6.61 -7.99 13.70
N GLY A 409 5.58 -7.15 13.57
CA GLY A 409 4.91 -6.90 12.28
C GLY A 409 4.02 -8.03 11.77
N ILE A 410 3.69 -9.01 12.62
CA ILE A 410 2.71 -10.06 12.34
C ILE A 410 1.84 -10.29 13.57
N GLY A 411 0.54 -10.41 13.35
CA GLY A 411 -0.42 -10.72 14.40
C GLY A 411 -1.79 -11.04 13.82
N GLY A 412 -2.72 -11.40 14.69
CA GLY A 412 -4.07 -11.73 14.27
C GLY A 412 -5.09 -11.49 15.36
N ILE A 413 -6.32 -11.20 14.92
CA ILE A 413 -7.52 -11.20 15.77
C ILE A 413 -8.15 -12.59 15.66
N LEU A 414 -8.36 -13.24 16.80
CA LEU A 414 -8.95 -14.58 16.87
C LEU A 414 -10.47 -14.53 16.99
N ARG A 415 -11.14 -15.54 16.44
CA ARG A 415 -12.59 -15.73 16.57
C ARG A 415 -13.01 -16.10 17.99
N TYR A 416 -12.16 -16.88 18.67
CA TYR A 416 -12.38 -17.39 20.02
C TYR A 416 -11.08 -17.32 20.82
N GLN A 417 -11.21 -17.34 22.14
CA GLN A 417 -10.07 -17.30 23.05
C GLN A 417 -9.23 -18.58 22.89
N LEU A 418 -7.93 -18.41 22.75
CA LEU A 418 -7.00 -19.53 22.60
C LEU A 418 -5.87 -19.38 23.61
N ASP A 419 -5.63 -20.42 24.40
CA ASP A 419 -4.62 -20.37 25.46
C ASP A 419 -3.25 -20.70 24.87
N ILE A 420 -2.53 -19.65 24.47
CA ILE A 420 -1.26 -19.76 23.71
C ILE A 420 -0.19 -20.52 24.54
N ARG A 421 -0.28 -20.50 25.88
CA ARG A 421 0.64 -21.23 26.77
C ARG A 421 0.64 -22.75 26.54
N SER A 422 -0.47 -23.30 26.06
CA SER A 422 -0.54 -24.73 25.72
C SER A 422 0.42 -25.14 24.59
N PHE A 423 0.94 -24.18 23.81
CA PHE A 423 1.87 -24.45 22.73
C PHE A 423 3.33 -24.54 23.14
N ASP A 424 3.70 -23.93 24.27
CA ASP A 424 5.06 -24.04 24.82
C ASP A 424 5.23 -25.36 25.58
N GLU A 425 4.17 -25.82 26.27
CA GLU A 425 4.19 -27.09 27.02
C GLU A 425 4.31 -28.33 26.12
N LEU A 426 3.73 -28.31 24.91
CA LEU A 426 3.84 -29.43 23.95
C LEU A 426 5.22 -29.54 23.28
N SER A 427 6.05 -28.50 23.34
CA SER A 427 7.44 -28.56 22.87
C SER A 427 8.43 -29.10 23.91
N ASP A 428 8.02 -29.18 25.18
CA ASP A 428 8.89 -29.58 26.31
C ASP A 428 8.67 -31.05 26.77
N ASP A 429 7.77 -31.79 26.11
CA ASP A 429 7.52 -33.22 26.35
C ASP A 429 8.65 -34.11 25.78
N GLY A 430 9.87 -34.00 26.34
CA GLY A 430 11.00 -34.84 25.91
C GLY A 430 12.20 -34.96 26.85
N GLU A 431 12.43 -34.03 27.79
CA GLU A 431 13.54 -34.18 28.74
C GLU A 431 13.12 -34.99 29.97
N VAL A 432 13.02 -36.31 29.79
CA VAL A 432 13.09 -37.25 30.92
C VAL A 432 14.52 -37.20 31.46
N TYR A 433 14.75 -36.37 32.47
CA TYR A 433 15.90 -36.53 33.36
C TYR A 433 15.69 -37.83 34.15
N GLU A 434 16.29 -38.92 33.67
CA GLU A 434 16.56 -40.08 34.52
C GLU A 434 17.58 -39.66 35.59
N ASP A 435 17.07 -39.23 36.75
CA ASP A 435 17.85 -39.21 37.99
C ASP A 435 18.11 -40.66 38.39
N SER A 436 19.31 -41.15 38.04
CA SER A 436 19.86 -42.39 38.57
C SER A 436 20.77 -42.09 39.77
N ASP A 437 20.34 -42.52 40.96
CA ASP A 437 21.19 -42.86 42.11
C ASP A 437 22.14 -44.03 41.80
#